data_AF-A0AAD4Z790-F1
#
_entry.id   AF-A0AAD4Z790-F1
#
_cell.length_a   1.000
_cell.length_b   1.000
_cell.length_c   1.000
_cell.angle_alpha   90.00
_cell.angle_beta   90.00
_cell.angle_gamma   90.00
#
_symmetry.space_group_name_H-M   'P 1'
#
loop_
_entity.id
_entity.type
_entity.pdbx_description
1 polymer ?
#
loop_
_entity_poly.entity_id
_entity_poly.type
_entity_poly.pdbx_seq_one_letter_code
_entity_poly.pdbx_strand_id
1 'polypeptide(L)'
;MIFTIEKEVFGFERQTFVLIEDITQVAAMDEIGATVVAVYMRSRWLANRLQKTDGEHIFFMPYNPGRHWVLVIVRPKREIVYFLDPLPENRVVDDECKNIVNTAIKMYNSHTGRQGRKAPIWKTLQGIPNQPSSVECGYYVMRFMRDIITDPSLEFEKKINGKL
;
A
#
# COMPACT_ATOMS: atom_id res chain seq x y z
N MET A 1 -20.23 11.12 7.61
CA MET A 1 -19.59 11.30 8.94
C MET A 1 -18.33 12.14 8.75
N ILE A 2 -17.99 13.08 9.66
CA ILE A 2 -16.80 13.94 9.51
C ILE A 2 -15.65 13.36 10.34
N PHE A 3 -14.48 13.17 9.71
CA PHE A 3 -13.25 12.78 10.39
C PHE A 3 -12.09 13.66 9.89
N THR A 4 -11.32 14.22 10.82
CA THR A 4 -10.15 15.07 10.53
C THR A 4 -8.88 14.25 10.65
N ILE A 5 -7.98 14.35 9.67
CA ILE A 5 -6.76 13.55 9.61
C ILE A 5 -5.58 14.40 10.04
N GLU A 6 -4.81 13.86 11.00
CA GLU A 6 -3.69 14.56 11.63
C GLU A 6 -2.52 14.83 10.66
N LYS A 7 -1.73 15.86 10.99
CA LYS A 7 -0.62 16.39 10.19
C LYS A 7 0.51 15.37 9.94
N GLU A 8 0.63 14.37 10.81
CA GLU A 8 1.79 13.47 10.90
C GLU A 8 1.78 12.33 9.89
N VAL A 9 0.68 12.13 9.14
CA VAL A 9 0.50 10.96 8.27
C VAL A 9 0.99 11.18 6.84
N PHE A 10 0.76 12.37 6.28
CA PHE A 10 1.01 12.65 4.85
C PHE A 10 1.44 14.10 4.55
N GLY A 11 1.86 14.88 5.57
CA GLY A 11 2.46 16.20 5.38
C GLY A 11 1.52 17.36 5.06
N PHE A 12 0.21 17.12 4.86
CA PHE A 12 -0.81 18.16 4.73
C PHE A 12 -2.15 17.70 5.32
N GLU A 13 -2.79 18.57 6.12
CA GLU A 13 -4.13 18.36 6.64
C GLU A 13 -5.14 18.41 5.47
N ARG A 14 -5.87 17.32 5.25
CA ARG A 14 -6.98 17.28 4.29
C ARG A 14 -8.22 16.71 4.95
N GLN A 15 -9.28 17.50 4.98
CA GLN A 15 -10.62 16.96 5.28
C GLN A 15 -10.97 15.95 4.19
N THR A 16 -11.24 14.73 4.61
CA THR A 16 -11.63 13.64 3.72
C THR A 16 -13.03 13.23 4.11
N PHE A 17 -13.97 13.29 3.18
CA PHE A 17 -15.38 12.99 3.43
C PHE A 17 -15.63 11.52 3.08
N VAL A 18 -16.16 10.75 4.03
CA VAL A 18 -16.76 9.45 3.74
C VAL A 18 -18.26 9.66 3.66
N LEU A 19 -18.78 9.52 2.45
CA LEU A 19 -20.19 9.63 2.18
C LEU A 19 -20.89 8.30 2.52
N ILE A 20 -22.22 8.31 2.61
CA ILE A 20 -22.95 7.06 2.87
C ILE A 20 -22.83 6.10 1.69
N GLU A 21 -22.69 6.65 0.49
CA GLU A 21 -22.45 5.96 -0.77
C GLU A 21 -21.16 5.12 -0.68
N ASP A 22 -20.08 5.71 -0.13
CA ASP A 22 -18.81 5.01 0.08
C ASP A 22 -18.98 3.80 1.01
N ILE A 23 -19.78 3.94 2.08
CA ILE A 23 -20.05 2.86 3.03
C ILE A 23 -20.91 1.78 2.37
N THR A 24 -21.92 2.18 1.59
CA THR A 24 -22.77 1.23 0.87
C THR A 24 -22.00 0.48 -0.21
N GLN A 25 -21.06 1.13 -0.93
CA GLN A 25 -20.18 0.47 -1.89
C GLN A 25 -19.32 -0.60 -1.22
N VAL A 26 -18.71 -0.27 -0.07
CA VAL A 26 -17.95 -1.25 0.71
C VAL A 26 -18.83 -2.40 1.18
N ALA A 27 -20.04 -2.11 1.67
CA ALA A 27 -20.96 -3.14 2.15
C ALA A 27 -21.50 -4.03 1.01
N ALA A 28 -21.67 -3.47 -0.18
CA ALA A 28 -22.12 -4.16 -1.38
C ALA A 28 -20.99 -4.91 -2.11
N MET A 29 -19.73 -4.71 -1.71
CA MET A 29 -18.53 -5.21 -2.42
C MET A 29 -18.41 -4.65 -3.85
N ASP A 30 -18.88 -3.42 -4.07
CA ASP A 30 -18.72 -2.68 -5.32
C ASP A 30 -17.32 -2.05 -5.44
N GLU A 31 -17.01 -1.46 -6.60
CA GLU A 31 -15.73 -0.76 -6.83
C GLU A 31 -15.53 0.37 -5.82
N ILE A 32 -14.44 0.29 -5.07
CA ILE A 32 -14.15 1.19 -3.95
C ILE A 32 -13.36 2.41 -4.46
N GLY A 33 -13.86 3.61 -4.13
CA GLY A 33 -13.19 4.86 -4.44
C GLY A 33 -11.88 5.08 -3.68
N ALA A 34 -10.99 5.90 -4.26
CA ALA A 34 -9.69 6.26 -3.67
C ALA A 34 -9.79 6.83 -2.24
N THR A 35 -10.88 7.56 -1.97
CA THR A 35 -11.18 8.20 -0.69
C THR A 35 -11.27 7.17 0.44
N VAL A 36 -11.98 6.07 0.21
CA VAL A 36 -12.18 5.00 1.21
C VAL A 36 -10.85 4.29 1.49
N VAL A 37 -10.08 3.98 0.45
CA VAL A 37 -8.75 3.38 0.58
C VAL A 37 -7.84 4.30 1.40
N ALA A 38 -7.83 5.61 1.12
CA ALA A 38 -7.05 6.59 1.86
C ALA A 38 -7.48 6.70 3.33
N VAL A 39 -8.79 6.65 3.62
CA VAL A 39 -9.30 6.66 5.00
C VAL A 39 -8.93 5.38 5.73
N TYR A 40 -9.03 4.21 5.09
CA TYR A 40 -8.60 2.93 5.66
C TYR A 40 -7.10 2.93 6.01
N MET A 41 -6.26 3.44 5.08
CA MET A 41 -4.83 3.64 5.31
C MET A 41 -4.52 4.59 6.46
N ARG A 42 -5.46 5.45 6.87
CA ARG A 42 -5.24 6.43 7.95
C ARG A 42 -5.77 5.92 9.30
N SER A 43 -6.95 5.29 9.31
CA SER A 43 -7.61 4.83 10.52
C SER A 43 -6.87 3.68 11.22
N ARG A 44 -6.18 2.82 10.46
CA ARG A 44 -5.53 1.62 11.00
C ARG A 44 -4.01 1.77 11.21
N TRP A 45 -3.39 2.82 10.68
CA TRP A 45 -1.94 2.85 10.42
C TRP A 45 -1.11 3.65 11.44
N LEU A 46 -1.63 4.71 12.06
CA LEU A 46 -0.80 5.60 12.88
C LEU A 46 -0.68 5.22 14.34
N ALA A 47 -1.80 4.86 14.99
CA ALA A 47 -1.84 4.85 16.44
C ALA A 47 -0.99 3.74 17.08
N ASN A 48 -0.79 2.59 16.40
CA ASN A 48 -0.22 1.41 17.05
C ASN A 48 1.15 0.94 16.53
N ARG A 49 1.64 1.39 15.37
CA ARG A 49 2.89 0.88 14.78
C ARG A 49 4.08 1.83 14.72
N LEU A 50 3.91 3.11 15.05
CA LEU A 50 5.04 4.03 15.28
C LEU A 50 5.87 3.68 16.54
N GLN A 51 5.45 2.70 17.35
CA GLN A 51 6.13 2.34 18.59
C GLN A 51 7.01 1.07 18.52
N LYS A 52 6.96 0.24 17.45
CA LYS A 52 7.66 -1.07 17.44
C LYS A 52 8.14 -1.57 16.07
N THR A 53 8.98 -0.81 15.37
CA THR A 53 9.89 -1.40 14.37
C THR A 53 11.33 -1.14 14.80
N ASP A 54 12.30 -1.96 14.36
CA ASP A 54 13.73 -1.79 14.67
C ASP A 54 14.37 -0.49 14.10
N GLY A 55 13.53 0.46 13.71
CA GLY A 55 13.86 1.57 12.84
C GLY A 55 13.58 1.29 11.35
N GLU A 56 13.20 0.08 10.93
CA GLU A 56 12.76 -0.16 9.55
C GLU A 56 11.37 0.46 9.29
N HIS A 57 11.32 1.37 8.31
CA HIS A 57 10.07 1.92 7.79
C HIS A 57 9.61 1.11 6.58
N ILE A 58 8.34 0.68 6.61
CA ILE A 58 7.64 0.07 5.48
C ILE A 58 6.55 1.04 5.06
N PHE A 59 6.48 1.38 3.77
CA PHE A 59 5.45 2.26 3.24
C PHE A 59 4.52 1.46 2.33
N PHE A 60 3.22 1.60 2.56
CA PHE A 60 2.19 1.06 1.67
C PHE A 60 1.72 2.17 0.74
N MET A 61 1.68 1.87 -0.54
CA MET A 61 1.26 2.76 -1.60
C MET A 61 0.25 2.02 -2.48
N PRO A 62 -1.05 2.08 -2.13
CA PRO A 62 -2.09 1.77 -3.08
C PRO A 62 -1.92 2.66 -4.31
N TYR A 63 -1.97 2.05 -5.48
CA TYR A 63 -1.79 2.73 -6.73
C TYR A 63 -2.87 2.26 -7.70
N ASN A 64 -3.42 3.19 -8.48
CA ASN A 64 -4.46 2.91 -9.44
C ASN A 64 -4.07 3.54 -10.78
N PRO A 65 -3.54 2.76 -11.74
CA PRO A 65 -3.24 3.26 -13.09
C PRO A 65 -4.50 3.51 -13.94
N GLY A 66 -5.71 3.37 -13.38
CA GLY A 66 -6.97 3.67 -14.06
C GLY A 66 -8.17 3.13 -13.28
N ARG A 67 -8.55 1.87 -13.55
CA ARG A 67 -9.72 1.19 -12.97
C ARG A 67 -9.34 -0.07 -12.18
N HIS A 68 -8.11 -0.13 -11.68
CA HIS A 68 -7.60 -1.32 -11.01
C HIS A 68 -6.65 -0.95 -9.89
N TRP A 69 -7.05 -1.24 -8.65
CA TRP A 69 -6.21 -1.00 -7.50
C TRP A 69 -5.17 -2.10 -7.32
N VAL A 70 -3.91 -1.69 -7.22
CA VAL A 70 -2.77 -2.53 -6.85
C VAL A 70 -2.13 -1.99 -5.57
N LEU A 71 -1.30 -2.82 -4.93
CA LEU A 71 -0.52 -2.41 -3.77
C LEU A 71 0.97 -2.45 -4.07
N VAL A 72 1.64 -1.32 -3.84
CA VAL A 72 3.10 -1.20 -3.84
C VAL A 72 3.59 -1.06 -2.40
N ILE A 73 4.59 -1.84 -2.03
CA ILE A 73 5.20 -1.80 -0.69
C ILE A 73 6.66 -1.40 -0.83
N VAL A 74 7.03 -0.29 -0.21
CA VAL A 74 8.37 0.28 -0.31
C VAL A 74 9.12 0.09 1.00
N ARG A 75 10.29 -0.54 0.91
CA ARG A 75 11.27 -0.67 2.01
C ARG A 75 12.53 0.12 1.65
N PRO A 76 12.57 1.45 1.89
CA PRO A 76 13.63 2.30 1.36
C PRO A 76 14.99 2.00 1.99
N LYS A 77 15.05 1.57 3.26
CA LYS A 77 16.31 1.14 3.88
C LYS A 77 16.93 -0.09 3.21
N ARG A 78 16.09 -1.04 2.78
CA ARG A 78 16.51 -2.26 2.05
C ARG A 78 16.65 -2.04 0.55
N GLU A 79 16.10 -0.95 0.02
CA GLU A 79 16.03 -0.65 -1.42
C GLU A 79 15.29 -1.75 -2.20
N ILE A 80 14.23 -2.27 -1.59
CA ILE A 80 13.36 -3.27 -2.19
C ILE A 80 11.96 -2.70 -2.27
N VAL A 81 11.32 -2.93 -3.42
CA VAL A 81 9.93 -2.59 -3.69
C VAL A 81 9.19 -3.87 -4.04
N TYR A 82 8.04 -4.09 -3.40
CA TYR A 82 7.16 -5.21 -3.70
C TYR A 82 5.92 -4.72 -4.42
N PHE A 83 5.51 -5.45 -5.45
CA PHE A 83 4.29 -5.22 -6.21
C PHE A 83 3.32 -6.38 -5.97
N LEU A 84 2.09 -6.05 -5.58
CA LEU A 84 1.00 -6.98 -5.33
C LEU A 84 -0.18 -6.59 -6.21
N ASP A 85 -0.57 -7.50 -7.09
CA ASP A 85 -1.73 -7.37 -7.98
C ASP A 85 -2.75 -8.45 -7.62
N PRO A 86 -3.99 -8.09 -7.21
CA PRO A 86 -5.02 -9.09 -6.93
C PRO A 86 -5.51 -9.87 -8.15
N LEU A 87 -5.14 -9.49 -9.39
CA LEU A 87 -5.54 -10.24 -10.59
C LEU A 87 -4.70 -11.51 -10.81
N PRO A 88 -5.29 -12.57 -11.39
CA PRO A 88 -4.70 -13.92 -11.48
C PRO A 88 -3.54 -14.11 -12.49
N GLU A 89 -2.76 -13.09 -12.83
CA GLU A 89 -1.74 -13.14 -13.89
C GLU A 89 -0.35 -12.70 -13.41
N ASN A 90 0.70 -13.07 -14.17
CA ASN A 90 2.08 -12.59 -14.00
C ASN A 90 2.21 -11.11 -14.42
N ARG A 91 1.50 -10.24 -13.71
CA ARG A 91 1.41 -8.82 -13.96
C ARG A 91 2.70 -8.14 -13.51
N VAL A 92 3.07 -7.11 -14.24
CA VAL A 92 4.19 -6.23 -13.91
C VAL A 92 3.67 -4.83 -13.70
N VAL A 93 4.19 -4.17 -12.68
CA VAL A 93 3.93 -2.76 -12.42
C VAL A 93 4.38 -1.92 -13.62
N ASP A 94 3.57 -0.92 -13.97
CA ASP A 94 3.87 0.01 -15.05
C ASP A 94 5.07 0.91 -14.74
N ASP A 95 5.61 1.53 -15.79
CA ASP A 95 6.82 2.34 -15.68
C ASP A 95 6.57 3.70 -15.01
N GLU A 96 5.35 4.23 -15.01
CA GLU A 96 5.00 5.46 -14.31
C GLU A 96 5.14 5.26 -12.79
N CYS A 97 4.52 4.21 -12.26
CA CYS A 97 4.64 3.83 -10.86
C CYS A 97 6.09 3.53 -10.48
N LYS A 98 6.86 2.86 -11.36
CA LYS A 98 8.30 2.66 -11.12
C LYS A 98 9.04 3.97 -11.02
N ASN A 99 8.80 4.90 -11.93
CA ASN A 99 9.46 6.20 -11.95
C ASN A 99 9.15 7.03 -10.70
N ILE A 100 7.88 7.04 -10.26
CA ILE A 100 7.45 7.71 -9.03
C ILE A 100 8.21 7.15 -7.82
N VAL A 101 8.18 5.82 -7.62
CA VAL A 101 8.80 5.18 -6.44
C VAL A 101 10.32 5.27 -6.50
N ASN A 102 10.94 5.06 -7.67
CA ASN A 102 12.39 5.19 -7.84
C ASN A 102 12.87 6.62 -7.51
N THR A 103 12.11 7.63 -7.93
CA THR A 103 12.41 9.04 -7.61
C THR A 103 12.25 9.31 -6.12
N ALA A 104 11.18 8.83 -5.50
CA ALA A 104 10.95 8.98 -4.06
C ALA A 104 12.08 8.33 -3.23
N ILE A 105 12.55 7.13 -3.62
CA ILE A 105 13.67 6.46 -2.94
C ILE A 105 14.97 7.25 -3.14
N LYS A 106 15.24 7.80 -4.33
CA LYS A 106 16.40 8.68 -4.56
C LYS A 106 16.36 9.91 -3.65
N MET A 107 15.20 10.54 -3.49
CA MET A 107 15.00 11.68 -2.59
C MET A 107 15.20 11.28 -1.13
N TYR A 108 14.61 10.17 -0.68
CA TYR A 108 14.80 9.62 0.66
C TYR A 108 16.28 9.36 0.95
N ASN A 109 16.99 8.71 0.02
CA ASN A 109 18.41 8.40 0.16
C ASN A 109 19.26 9.68 0.25
N SER A 110 18.97 10.69 -0.58
CA SER A 110 19.63 12.00 -0.49
C SER A 110 19.40 12.66 0.88
N HIS A 111 18.15 12.69 1.34
CA HIS A 111 17.75 13.31 2.61
C HIS A 111 18.33 12.60 3.85
N THR A 112 18.53 11.28 3.76
CA THR A 112 19.05 10.46 4.87
C THR A 112 20.57 10.23 4.78
N GLY A 113 21.28 10.95 3.90
CA GLY A 113 22.74 10.86 3.76
C GLY A 113 23.25 9.58 3.09
N ARG A 114 22.36 8.81 2.44
CA ARG A 114 22.64 7.54 1.75
C ARG A 114 22.89 7.78 0.25
N GLN A 115 23.90 8.57 -0.10
CA GLN A 115 24.21 8.87 -1.50
C GLN A 115 24.84 7.67 -2.25
N GLY A 116 24.79 7.69 -3.59
CA GLY A 116 25.48 6.70 -4.44
C GLY A 116 24.86 5.29 -4.47
N ARG A 117 23.62 5.15 -4.02
CA ARG A 117 22.92 3.85 -4.02
C ARG A 117 22.45 3.44 -5.41
N LYS A 118 22.34 2.11 -5.60
CA LYS A 118 21.83 1.52 -6.84
C LYS A 118 20.31 1.72 -6.95
N ALA A 119 19.78 1.48 -8.15
CA ALA A 119 18.33 1.43 -8.34
C ALA A 119 17.70 0.36 -7.43
N PRO A 120 16.49 0.62 -6.89
CA PRO A 120 15.82 -0.34 -6.01
C PRO A 120 15.43 -1.61 -6.77
N ILE A 121 15.41 -2.73 -6.04
CA ILE A 121 15.03 -4.03 -6.57
C ILE A 121 13.52 -4.16 -6.53
N TRP A 122 12.90 -4.36 -7.69
CA TRP A 122 11.47 -4.61 -7.81
C TRP A 122 11.17 -6.10 -7.77
N LYS A 123 10.17 -6.49 -6.97
CA LYS A 123 9.73 -7.87 -6.81
C LYS A 123 8.21 -7.96 -6.94
N THR A 124 7.70 -8.75 -7.87
CA THR A 124 6.28 -9.13 -7.87
C THR A 124 6.07 -10.24 -6.84
N LEU A 125 5.15 -10.03 -5.91
CA LEU A 125 4.80 -11.04 -4.90
C LEU A 125 3.83 -12.05 -5.53
N GLN A 126 4.28 -13.29 -5.70
CA GLN A 126 3.47 -14.37 -6.23
C GLN A 126 2.65 -15.05 -5.12
N GLY A 127 1.71 -15.93 -5.49
CA GLY A 127 0.95 -16.77 -4.55
C GLY A 127 0.10 -16.02 -3.52
N ILE A 128 -0.25 -14.77 -3.82
CA ILE A 128 -1.21 -13.96 -3.08
C ILE A 128 -2.66 -14.36 -3.47
N PRO A 129 -3.66 -14.14 -2.59
CA PRO A 129 -5.05 -14.39 -2.94
C PRO A 129 -5.50 -13.54 -4.14
N ASN A 130 -6.08 -14.19 -5.14
CA ASN A 130 -6.66 -13.52 -6.30
C ASN A 130 -8.07 -13.01 -6.01
N GLN A 131 -8.45 -11.88 -6.61
CA GLN A 131 -9.83 -11.41 -6.63
C GLN A 131 -10.70 -12.33 -7.51
N PRO A 132 -11.97 -12.56 -7.13
CA PRO A 132 -12.83 -13.49 -7.85
C PRO A 132 -13.45 -12.87 -9.11
N SER A 133 -13.64 -11.55 -9.15
CA SER A 133 -14.22 -10.84 -10.30
C SER A 133 -13.40 -9.59 -10.66
N SER A 134 -14.04 -8.52 -11.15
CA SER A 134 -13.37 -7.31 -11.65
C SER A 134 -13.39 -6.12 -10.68
N VAL A 135 -14.16 -6.18 -9.59
CA VAL A 135 -14.49 -4.99 -8.77
C VAL A 135 -13.81 -4.98 -7.40
N GLU A 136 -13.33 -6.12 -6.92
CA GLU A 136 -12.86 -6.29 -5.55
C GLU A 136 -11.40 -5.84 -5.35
N CYS A 137 -10.74 -5.32 -6.38
CA CYS A 137 -9.32 -4.94 -6.34
C CYS A 137 -8.99 -4.04 -5.13
N GLY A 138 -9.81 -3.01 -4.87
CA GLY A 138 -9.65 -2.10 -3.73
C GLY A 138 -9.81 -2.81 -2.38
N TYR A 139 -10.75 -3.74 -2.27
CA TYR A 139 -10.94 -4.57 -1.08
C TYR A 139 -9.73 -5.48 -0.83
N TYR A 140 -9.21 -6.13 -1.88
CA TYR A 140 -8.03 -6.99 -1.78
C TYR A 140 -6.78 -6.20 -1.39
N VAL A 141 -6.59 -5.00 -1.93
CA VAL A 141 -5.50 -4.09 -1.52
C VAL A 141 -5.61 -3.76 -0.02
N MET A 142 -6.80 -3.43 0.48
CA MET A 142 -7.02 -3.19 1.92
C MET A 142 -6.78 -4.43 2.77
N ARG A 143 -7.17 -5.62 2.27
CA ARG A 143 -6.92 -6.91 2.90
C ARG A 143 -5.42 -7.23 2.96
N PHE A 144 -4.66 -7.06 1.87
CA PHE A 144 -3.22 -7.25 1.88
C PHE A 144 -2.53 -6.34 2.89
N MET A 145 -2.92 -5.04 2.93
CA MET A 145 -2.41 -4.11 3.93
C MET A 145 -2.76 -4.59 5.34
N ARG A 146 -4.00 -5.04 5.58
CA ARG A 146 -4.41 -5.61 6.87
C ARG A 146 -3.49 -6.75 7.29
N ASP A 147 -3.38 -7.77 6.43
CA ASP A 147 -2.77 -9.05 6.76
C ASP A 147 -1.27 -8.87 7.06
N ILE A 148 -0.60 -8.02 6.26
CA ILE A 148 0.80 -7.62 6.50
C ILE A 148 0.93 -6.79 7.79
N ILE A 149 -0.02 -5.89 8.07
CA ILE A 149 0.04 -5.07 9.29
C ILE A 149 -0.21 -5.90 10.55
N THR A 150 -1.08 -6.89 10.47
CA THR A 150 -1.40 -7.78 11.60
C THR A 150 -0.31 -8.80 11.86
N ASP A 151 0.54 -9.08 10.88
CA ASP A 151 1.68 -9.98 11.04
C ASP A 151 2.83 -9.31 11.80
N PRO A 152 3.16 -9.75 13.03
CA PRO A 152 4.24 -9.15 13.82
C PRO A 152 5.63 -9.41 13.22
N SER A 153 5.82 -10.46 12.41
CA SER A 153 7.13 -10.75 11.83
C SER A 153 7.47 -9.83 10.67
N LEU A 154 6.45 -9.25 10.02
CA LEU A 154 6.62 -8.44 8.81
C LEU A 154 7.41 -9.18 7.71
N GLU A 155 7.39 -10.51 7.70
CA GLU A 155 8.09 -11.36 6.73
C GLU A 155 7.12 -11.88 5.66
N PHE A 156 6.25 -11.00 5.17
CA PHE A 156 5.21 -11.34 4.19
C PHE A 156 5.78 -11.95 2.91
N GLU A 157 7.04 -11.62 2.57
CA GLU A 157 7.75 -12.19 1.43
C GLU A 157 8.07 -13.69 1.58
N LYS A 158 8.07 -14.22 2.80
CA LYS A 158 8.33 -15.64 3.08
C LYS A 158 7.05 -16.46 3.20
N LYS A 159 5.89 -15.83 3.35
CA LYS A 159 4.61 -16.48 3.68
C LYS A 159 3.77 -16.87 2.45
N ILE A 160 4.41 -16.94 1.28
CA ILE A 160 3.75 -17.22 0.02
C ILE A 160 3.51 -18.73 -0.13
N ASN A 161 2.27 -19.14 0.19
CA ASN A 161 1.57 -20.37 -0.20
C ASN A 161 0.16 -20.34 0.43
N GLY A 162 -0.68 -19.40 -0.02
CA GLY A 162 -2.10 -19.33 0.36
C GLY A 162 -2.41 -18.82 1.78
N LYS A 163 -1.45 -18.23 2.49
CA LYS A 163 -1.64 -17.66 3.84
C LYS A 163 -1.23 -16.18 3.92
N LEU A 164 -1.63 -15.40 2.92
CA LEU A 164 -1.81 -13.96 3.05
C LEU A 164 -3.30 -13.69 3.30
#